data_AF-A0A8J8Q489-F1
#
_entry.id   AF-A0A8J8Q489-F1
#
_cell.length_a   1.000
_cell.length_b   1.000
_cell.length_c   1.000
_cell.angle_alpha   90.00
_cell.angle_beta   90.00
_cell.angle_gamma   90.00
#
_symmetry.space_group_name_H-M   'P 1'
#
loop_
_entity.id
_entity.type
_entity.pdbx_description
1 polymer ?
#
loop_
_entity_poly.entity_id
_entity_poly.type
_entity_poly.pdbx_seq_one_letter_code
_entity_poly.pdbx_strand_id
1 'polypeptide(L)'
;MAAMGTTTVEAESGSDYKTVTVPVDQRKLIYVDDGETLENVLFDVTATDAGVSIIATGTDWTIRNVAVRGQVEIGDECVLCVADTGSGNSHIENVWIGDGARYEEKGGTGLWIAPEHDGHLEIERVNIQEMSDNGFYCSAPGTDGGGTVTLRNCYAANCWVSHYRIAEGIIENCVASVTDSRQYRKGRGVWAWEPGSVEVKGCHFHMNGHHYSFVAGANDSPSHITVADTQWDDGFHGGWSERHGSRIKFEDGNGNDPQNVIPEGCPASIVDVLPGEVGDISIRNQVSTGETVVVERAAHKPDDFVVVIHDESGDAIGHSDPIEGGETCENLTVALDPPLAESQTATAMLHYIDDENDFGESIRVNDEPIQNAASVTICTEDEPSVCGYTNEDNVVDTSGLRTAIDDWRNGDIDSSLLRNVIDYWRSRDPIEK
;
A
#
# COMPACT_ATOMS: atom_id res chain seq x y z
N MET A 1 22.02 21.91 -9.78
CA MET A 1 21.13 21.93 -10.96
C MET A 1 21.43 20.71 -11.78
N ALA A 2 20.79 19.59 -11.46
CA ALA A 2 20.74 18.43 -12.35
C ALA A 2 19.72 18.74 -13.46
N ALA A 3 20.06 18.44 -14.70
CA ALA A 3 19.13 18.55 -15.81
C ALA A 3 18.01 17.52 -15.60
N MET A 4 16.80 17.97 -15.29
CA MET A 4 15.60 17.13 -15.31
C MET A 4 15.30 16.80 -16.77
N GLY A 5 15.64 15.58 -17.18
CA GLY A 5 15.23 15.05 -18.47
C GLY A 5 13.75 14.70 -18.41
N THR A 6 12.91 15.51 -19.06
CA THR A 6 11.51 15.17 -19.32
C THR A 6 11.49 13.87 -20.12
N THR A 7 10.94 12.81 -19.54
CA THR A 7 10.74 11.54 -20.25
C THR A 7 9.25 11.42 -20.49
N THR A 8 8.82 11.61 -21.73
CA THR A 8 7.49 11.19 -22.18
C THR A 8 7.46 9.66 -22.12
N VAL A 9 6.51 9.11 -21.37
CA VAL A 9 6.26 7.67 -21.35
C VAL A 9 5.26 7.40 -22.46
N GLU A 10 5.73 6.89 -23.60
CA GLU A 10 4.83 6.40 -24.64
C GLU A 10 4.04 5.19 -24.10
N ALA A 11 2.72 5.22 -24.29
CA ALA A 11 1.79 4.15 -23.93
C ALA A 11 2.01 2.90 -24.80
N GLU A 12 1.83 1.72 -24.23
CA GLU A 12 1.79 0.47 -24.98
C GLU A 12 0.35 0.13 -25.38
N SER A 13 0.15 -0.17 -26.66
CA SER A 13 -1.14 -0.63 -27.17
C SER A 13 -1.25 -2.15 -27.03
N GLY A 14 -2.30 -2.67 -26.38
CA GLY A 14 -2.66 -4.09 -26.43
C GLY A 14 -2.72 -4.78 -25.07
N SER A 15 -2.35 -6.07 -25.06
CA SER A 15 -2.30 -6.97 -23.89
C SER A 15 -1.07 -6.77 -23.00
N ASP A 16 -0.19 -5.82 -23.34
CA ASP A 16 1.13 -5.70 -22.75
C ASP A 16 1.20 -4.43 -21.89
N TYR A 17 2.20 -4.38 -21.01
CA TYR A 17 2.43 -3.24 -20.13
C TYR A 17 3.92 -2.91 -20.04
N LYS A 18 4.18 -1.64 -19.75
CA LYS A 18 5.53 -1.12 -19.59
C LYS A 18 5.97 -1.13 -18.13
N THR A 19 7.18 -1.61 -17.86
CA THR A 19 7.83 -1.43 -16.56
C THR A 19 8.77 -0.23 -16.58
N VAL A 20 8.64 0.64 -15.58
CA VAL A 20 9.54 1.77 -15.30
C VAL A 20 10.20 1.53 -13.94
N THR A 21 11.41 0.96 -13.97
CA THR A 21 12.22 0.77 -12.76
C THR A 21 12.89 2.08 -12.37
N VAL A 22 12.66 2.50 -11.13
CA VAL A 22 13.25 3.70 -10.55
C VAL A 22 14.48 3.31 -9.71
N PRO A 23 15.68 3.85 -10.01
CA PRO A 23 16.89 3.50 -9.28
C PRO A 23 16.89 4.00 -7.83
N VAL A 24 17.82 3.48 -7.03
CA VAL A 24 18.15 3.96 -5.68
C VAL A 24 18.31 5.49 -5.64
N ASP A 25 17.79 6.11 -4.58
CA ASP A 25 17.86 7.55 -4.33
C ASP A 25 17.28 8.43 -5.46
N GLN A 26 16.36 7.90 -6.28
CA GLN A 26 15.73 8.65 -7.37
C GLN A 26 14.21 8.73 -7.26
N ARG A 27 13.68 9.90 -7.61
CA ARG A 27 12.25 10.10 -7.84
C ARG A 27 12.00 10.31 -9.33
N LYS A 28 11.11 9.51 -9.91
CA LYS A 28 10.65 9.69 -11.29
C LYS A 28 9.46 10.64 -11.33
N LEU A 29 9.53 11.66 -12.17
CA LEU A 29 8.40 12.56 -12.45
C LEU A 29 7.82 12.21 -13.83
N ILE A 30 6.53 11.93 -13.87
CA ILE A 30 5.75 11.63 -15.08
C ILE A 30 4.75 12.76 -15.27
N TYR A 31 4.69 13.32 -16.46
CA TYR A 31 3.73 14.38 -16.80
C TYR A 31 2.71 13.81 -17.77
N VAL A 32 1.43 14.14 -17.55
CA VAL A 32 0.29 13.81 -18.43
C VAL A 32 -0.36 15.12 -18.81
N ASP A 33 -0.21 15.51 -20.08
CA ASP A 33 -0.70 16.79 -20.60
C ASP A 33 -2.20 16.71 -21.00
N ASP A 34 -2.75 17.83 -21.46
CA ASP A 34 -4.15 17.94 -21.91
C ASP A 34 -4.54 16.85 -22.91
N GLY A 35 -5.61 16.12 -22.62
CA GLY A 35 -6.13 15.06 -23.48
C GLY A 35 -5.27 13.80 -23.55
N GLU A 36 -4.14 13.73 -22.84
CA GLU A 36 -3.26 12.57 -22.86
C GLU A 36 -3.78 11.42 -22.00
N THR A 37 -3.30 10.21 -22.30
CA THR A 37 -3.58 9.02 -21.51
C THR A 37 -2.27 8.38 -21.08
N LEU A 38 -2.09 8.21 -19.76
CA LEU A 38 -1.08 7.31 -19.20
C LEU A 38 -1.75 5.97 -18.92
N GLU A 39 -1.33 4.91 -19.61
CA GLU A 39 -1.92 3.58 -19.38
C GLU A 39 -0.95 2.40 -19.48
N ASN A 40 -1.31 1.32 -18.78
CA ASN A 40 -0.62 0.04 -18.75
C ASN A 40 0.85 0.19 -18.31
N VAL A 41 1.07 0.77 -17.14
CA VAL A 41 2.42 1.05 -16.61
C VAL A 41 2.58 0.51 -15.20
N LEU A 42 3.63 -0.28 -15.00
CA LEU A 42 4.17 -0.64 -13.70
C LEU A 42 5.33 0.30 -13.35
N PHE A 43 5.17 1.10 -12.31
CA PHE A 43 6.29 1.82 -11.70
C PHE A 43 6.88 0.95 -10.59
N ASP A 44 8.12 0.52 -10.79
CA ASP A 44 8.84 -0.27 -9.82
C ASP A 44 9.79 0.62 -9.02
N VAL A 45 9.40 0.90 -7.78
CA VAL A 45 10.13 1.72 -6.80
C VAL A 45 10.65 0.87 -5.63
N THR A 46 10.88 -0.42 -5.86
CA THR A 46 11.41 -1.34 -4.83
C THR A 46 12.85 -1.02 -4.40
N ALA A 47 13.60 -0.25 -5.19
CA ALA A 47 14.92 0.21 -4.80
C ALA A 47 14.84 1.18 -3.61
N THR A 48 15.84 1.11 -2.72
CA THR A 48 15.91 1.99 -1.54
C THR A 48 15.81 3.46 -1.93
N ASP A 49 14.99 4.21 -1.17
CA ASP A 49 14.77 5.64 -1.35
C ASP A 49 14.33 6.03 -2.79
N ALA A 50 13.68 5.10 -3.51
CA ALA A 50 13.06 5.36 -4.81
C ALA A 50 11.61 5.84 -4.68
N GLY A 51 11.14 6.59 -5.66
CA GLY A 51 9.77 7.08 -5.68
C GLY A 51 9.29 7.51 -7.06
N VAL A 52 7.98 7.75 -7.17
CA VAL A 52 7.37 8.24 -8.40
C VAL A 52 6.30 9.28 -8.07
N SER A 53 6.19 10.29 -8.92
CA SER A 53 5.04 11.19 -8.96
C SER A 53 4.54 11.33 -10.39
N ILE A 54 3.24 11.10 -10.55
CA ILE A 54 2.49 11.26 -11.78
C ILE A 54 1.73 12.58 -11.66
N ILE A 55 2.05 13.51 -12.53
CA ILE A 55 1.60 14.89 -12.51
C ILE A 55 0.68 15.08 -13.71
N ALA A 56 -0.61 15.22 -13.44
CA ALA A 56 -1.62 15.44 -14.48
C ALA A 56 -2.37 16.73 -14.17
N THR A 57 -1.88 17.84 -14.72
CA THR A 57 -2.46 19.17 -14.53
C THR A 57 -2.78 19.73 -15.91
N GLY A 58 -4.06 19.93 -16.18
CA GLY A 58 -4.55 20.20 -17.52
C GLY A 58 -6.04 19.91 -17.61
N THR A 59 -6.53 19.45 -18.75
CA THR A 59 -7.94 19.04 -18.92
C THR A 59 -8.07 17.76 -19.73
N ASP A 60 -9.15 17.03 -19.49
CA ASP A 60 -9.54 15.84 -20.28
C ASP A 60 -8.45 14.75 -20.37
N TRP A 61 -7.56 14.65 -19.38
CA TRP A 61 -6.53 13.62 -19.31
C TRP A 61 -7.07 12.33 -18.68
N THR A 62 -6.39 11.21 -18.91
CA THR A 62 -6.74 9.90 -18.33
C THR A 62 -5.51 9.19 -17.76
N ILE A 63 -5.66 8.60 -16.58
CA ILE A 63 -4.70 7.65 -15.99
C ILE A 63 -5.43 6.31 -15.81
N ARG A 64 -4.96 5.24 -16.45
CA ARG A 64 -5.61 3.93 -16.42
C ARG A 64 -4.61 2.79 -16.23
N ASN A 65 -4.95 1.74 -15.48
CA ASN A 65 -4.13 0.52 -15.40
C ASN A 65 -2.67 0.83 -14.99
N VAL A 66 -2.52 1.57 -13.89
CA VAL A 66 -1.22 1.97 -13.35
C VAL A 66 -1.00 1.33 -11.99
N ALA A 67 0.13 0.68 -11.80
CA ALA A 67 0.53 0.10 -10.53
C ALA A 67 1.85 0.70 -10.04
N VAL A 68 1.99 0.88 -8.74
CA VAL A 68 3.25 1.26 -8.09
C VAL A 68 3.68 0.14 -7.15
N ARG A 69 4.76 -0.57 -7.50
CA ARG A 69 5.36 -1.63 -6.70
C ARG A 69 6.48 -1.08 -5.83
N GLY A 70 6.47 -1.40 -4.55
CA GLY A 70 7.43 -0.93 -3.56
C GLY A 70 6.92 0.28 -2.79
N GLN A 71 7.50 0.50 -1.60
CA GLN A 71 7.15 1.65 -0.76
C GLN A 71 7.76 2.93 -1.35
N VAL A 72 6.93 3.95 -1.59
CA VAL A 72 7.43 5.22 -2.11
C VAL A 72 8.21 6.00 -1.04
N GLU A 73 9.38 6.50 -1.41
CA GLU A 73 10.13 7.51 -0.67
C GLU A 73 10.03 8.84 -1.41
N ILE A 74 9.07 9.67 -0.99
CA ILE A 74 8.77 10.95 -1.66
C ILE A 74 8.63 12.12 -0.67
N GLY A 75 8.95 11.93 0.62
CA GLY A 75 8.72 12.96 1.63
C GLY A 75 7.24 13.40 1.69
N ASP A 76 6.97 14.70 1.79
CA ASP A 76 5.63 15.29 1.92
C ASP A 76 4.88 15.46 0.58
N GLU A 77 5.30 14.73 -0.45
CA GLU A 77 4.78 14.83 -1.82
C GLU A 77 3.69 13.78 -2.10
N CYS A 78 3.12 13.85 -3.31
CA CYS A 78 2.08 12.92 -3.77
C CYS A 78 2.59 11.92 -4.82
N VAL A 79 2.00 10.72 -4.85
CA VAL A 79 2.17 9.77 -5.97
C VAL A 79 1.34 10.23 -7.16
N LEU A 80 0.06 10.52 -6.97
CA LEU A 80 -0.82 11.13 -7.97
C LEU A 80 -1.04 12.60 -7.61
N CYS A 81 -0.46 13.50 -8.40
CA CYS A 81 -0.55 14.95 -8.21
C CYS A 81 -1.38 15.55 -9.36
N VAL A 82 -2.67 15.76 -9.16
CA VAL A 82 -3.61 15.93 -10.27
C VAL A 82 -4.49 17.17 -10.15
N ALA A 83 -4.96 17.70 -11.28
CA ALA A 83 -6.04 18.66 -11.36
C ALA A 83 -6.59 18.74 -12.79
N ASP A 84 -7.92 18.81 -12.90
CA ASP A 84 -8.57 19.33 -14.10
C ASP A 84 -8.74 20.86 -13.95
N THR A 85 -8.00 21.62 -14.75
CA THR A 85 -7.89 23.10 -14.71
C THR A 85 -8.46 23.76 -15.98
N GLY A 86 -9.11 22.98 -16.84
CA GLY A 86 -9.78 23.46 -18.06
C GLY A 86 -11.30 23.42 -17.95
N SER A 87 -11.84 23.24 -16.74
CA SER A 87 -13.25 22.96 -16.48
C SER A 87 -13.79 21.72 -17.24
N GLY A 88 -12.92 20.74 -17.53
CA GLY A 88 -13.23 19.53 -18.28
C GLY A 88 -13.59 18.33 -17.40
N ASN A 89 -13.42 17.13 -17.95
CA ASN A 89 -13.63 15.88 -17.22
C ASN A 89 -12.39 14.99 -17.37
N SER A 90 -11.67 14.79 -16.28
CA SER A 90 -10.50 13.92 -16.24
C SER A 90 -10.80 12.62 -15.48
N HIS A 91 -10.04 11.57 -15.78
CA HIS A 91 -10.33 10.22 -15.30
C HIS A 91 -9.11 9.53 -14.69
N ILE A 92 -9.32 8.84 -13.56
CA ILE A 92 -8.37 7.89 -12.99
C ILE A 92 -9.10 6.56 -12.80
N GLU A 93 -8.62 5.50 -13.42
CA GLU A 93 -9.25 4.18 -13.29
C GLU A 93 -8.26 3.02 -13.13
N ASN A 94 -8.65 2.02 -12.33
CA ASN A 94 -7.88 0.79 -12.15
C ASN A 94 -6.41 1.04 -11.76
N VAL A 95 -6.20 1.66 -10.59
CA VAL A 95 -4.86 2.04 -10.10
C VAL A 95 -4.59 1.38 -8.76
N TRP A 96 -3.38 0.85 -8.57
CA TRP A 96 -2.94 0.24 -7.31
C TRP A 96 -1.68 0.90 -6.77
N ILE A 97 -1.77 1.40 -5.53
CA ILE A 97 -0.70 2.00 -4.74
C ILE A 97 -0.80 1.39 -3.33
N GLY A 98 -0.66 0.06 -3.24
CA GLY A 98 -0.91 -0.70 -2.01
C GLY A 98 0.28 -0.83 -1.08
N ASP A 99 1.51 -0.74 -1.59
CA ASP A 99 2.72 -0.82 -0.75
C ASP A 99 2.95 0.45 0.10
N GLY A 100 2.27 1.53 -0.27
CA GLY A 100 2.23 2.78 0.47
C GLY A 100 3.51 3.60 0.43
N ALA A 101 3.62 4.51 1.39
CA ALA A 101 4.81 5.31 1.61
C ALA A 101 5.65 4.73 2.74
N ARG A 102 6.96 5.01 2.70
CA ARG A 102 7.82 4.74 3.84
C ARG A 102 7.24 5.38 5.10
N TYR A 103 7.34 4.64 6.18
CA TYR A 103 6.74 4.99 7.46
C TYR A 103 7.41 6.21 8.11
N GLU A 104 6.73 7.34 8.14
CA GLU A 104 7.20 8.55 8.80
C GLU A 104 6.07 9.53 9.15
N GLU A 105 6.37 10.54 9.98
CA GLU A 105 5.40 11.60 10.29
C GLU A 105 5.32 12.57 9.10
N LYS A 106 4.13 12.75 8.50
CA LYS A 106 3.89 13.63 7.33
C LYS A 106 4.68 13.19 6.08
N GLY A 107 4.77 11.88 5.86
CA GLY A 107 5.33 11.34 4.62
C GLY A 107 4.35 11.40 3.44
N GLY A 108 4.51 10.48 2.51
CA GLY A 108 3.82 10.52 1.22
C GLY A 108 2.29 10.52 1.28
N THR A 109 1.69 11.28 0.36
CA THR A 109 0.26 11.26 0.04
C THR A 109 0.01 10.37 -1.18
N GLY A 110 -1.05 9.57 -1.17
CA GLY A 110 -1.38 8.72 -2.32
C GLY A 110 -1.84 9.55 -3.52
N LEU A 111 -2.96 10.26 -3.35
CA LEU A 111 -3.51 11.16 -4.35
C LEU A 111 -3.75 12.53 -3.74
N TRP A 112 -3.31 13.58 -4.43
CA TRP A 112 -3.60 14.97 -4.11
C TRP A 112 -4.18 15.69 -5.30
N ILE A 113 -5.27 16.43 -5.07
CA ILE A 113 -5.88 17.30 -6.06
C ILE A 113 -5.48 18.75 -5.77
N ALA A 114 -4.93 19.44 -6.77
CA ALA A 114 -4.48 20.81 -6.62
C ALA A 114 -5.64 21.80 -6.41
N PRO A 115 -5.44 22.91 -5.64
CA PRO A 115 -6.47 23.91 -5.36
C PRO A 115 -7.14 24.50 -6.60
N GLU A 116 -6.39 24.65 -7.70
CA GLU A 116 -6.84 25.22 -8.96
C GLU A 116 -7.76 24.31 -9.78
N HIS A 117 -8.03 23.07 -9.32
CA HIS A 117 -8.97 22.18 -9.97
C HIS A 117 -10.38 22.80 -10.03
N ASP A 118 -10.89 22.99 -11.24
CA ASP A 118 -12.17 23.64 -11.53
C ASP A 118 -13.13 22.77 -12.38
N GLY A 119 -12.65 21.62 -12.86
CA GLY A 119 -13.43 20.63 -13.62
C GLY A 119 -14.09 19.54 -12.76
N HIS A 120 -14.30 18.39 -13.39
CA HIS A 120 -14.74 17.16 -12.73
C HIS A 120 -13.64 16.10 -12.79
N LEU A 121 -13.39 15.42 -11.67
CA LEU A 121 -12.51 14.26 -11.63
C LEU A 121 -13.30 13.00 -11.25
N GLU A 122 -13.29 12.01 -12.13
CA GLU A 122 -13.86 10.69 -11.88
C GLU A 122 -12.73 9.70 -11.50
N ILE A 123 -12.85 9.10 -10.32
CA ILE A 123 -11.87 8.18 -9.75
C ILE A 123 -12.57 6.85 -9.50
N GLU A 124 -12.18 5.80 -10.20
CA GLU A 124 -12.87 4.52 -10.14
C GLU A 124 -11.90 3.33 -9.99
N ARG A 125 -12.21 2.37 -9.10
CA ARG A 125 -11.39 1.16 -8.89
C ARG A 125 -9.94 1.53 -8.57
N VAL A 126 -9.75 2.41 -7.59
CA VAL A 126 -8.42 2.85 -7.13
C VAL A 126 -8.17 2.36 -5.71
N ASN A 127 -7.05 1.68 -5.52
CA ASN A 127 -6.58 1.16 -4.25
C ASN A 127 -5.35 1.93 -3.76
N ILE A 128 -5.47 2.66 -2.65
CA ILE A 128 -4.38 3.43 -2.03
C ILE A 128 -4.25 3.03 -0.58
N GLN A 129 -3.11 2.45 -0.18
CA GLN A 129 -2.92 2.01 1.19
C GLN A 129 -1.65 2.57 1.79
N GLU A 130 -1.50 2.44 3.11
CA GLU A 130 -0.22 2.58 3.80
C GLU A 130 0.44 3.95 3.53
N MET A 131 -0.36 5.01 3.40
CA MET A 131 0.13 6.37 3.19
C MET A 131 0.41 7.05 4.54
N SER A 132 1.59 7.63 4.64
CA SER A 132 2.04 8.33 5.84
C SER A 132 1.35 9.68 6.03
N ASP A 133 0.62 10.19 5.02
CA ASP A 133 -0.33 11.30 5.14
C ASP A 133 -1.77 10.88 4.74
N ASN A 134 -2.31 11.35 3.62
CA ASN A 134 -3.68 11.04 3.17
C ASN A 134 -3.65 9.97 2.08
N GLY A 135 -4.70 9.14 2.02
CA GLY A 135 -4.96 8.27 0.87
C GLY A 135 -5.42 9.10 -0.32
N PHE A 136 -6.67 9.59 -0.25
CA PHE A 136 -7.28 10.50 -1.21
C PHE A 136 -7.42 11.91 -0.61
N TYR A 137 -6.55 12.83 -1.03
CA TYR A 137 -6.54 14.23 -0.62
C TYR A 137 -7.17 15.12 -1.71
N CYS A 138 -8.50 15.15 -1.68
CA CYS A 138 -9.39 15.83 -2.63
C CYS A 138 -10.03 17.11 -2.07
N SER A 139 -9.51 17.67 -0.96
CA SER A 139 -10.16 18.80 -0.29
C SER A 139 -9.59 20.18 -0.62
N ALA A 140 -8.41 20.26 -1.25
CA ALA A 140 -7.81 21.54 -1.59
C ALA A 140 -8.65 22.38 -2.58
N PRO A 141 -9.37 21.79 -3.57
CA PRO A 141 -10.18 22.56 -4.52
C PRO A 141 -11.24 23.46 -3.88
N GLY A 142 -11.72 23.12 -2.69
CA GLY A 142 -12.70 23.93 -1.95
C GLY A 142 -12.20 25.30 -1.51
N THR A 143 -10.90 25.57 -1.62
CA THR A 143 -10.29 26.87 -1.30
C THR A 143 -10.19 27.80 -2.50
N ASP A 144 -10.27 27.28 -3.74
CA ASP A 144 -10.10 28.07 -4.97
C ASP A 144 -10.98 27.54 -6.12
N GLY A 145 -10.47 26.62 -6.94
CA GLY A 145 -11.06 26.23 -8.23
C GLY A 145 -12.47 25.66 -8.15
N GLY A 146 -12.87 25.07 -7.02
CA GLY A 146 -14.24 24.60 -6.78
C GLY A 146 -14.66 23.40 -7.64
N GLY A 147 -13.70 22.70 -8.24
CA GLY A 147 -13.94 21.46 -8.98
C GLY A 147 -14.51 20.35 -8.09
N THR A 148 -15.12 19.36 -8.74
CA THR A 148 -15.88 18.29 -8.08
C THR A 148 -15.24 16.93 -8.30
N VAL A 149 -15.41 16.02 -7.35
CA VAL A 149 -14.79 14.69 -7.40
C VAL A 149 -15.83 13.60 -7.20
N THR A 150 -15.78 12.56 -8.01
CA THR A 150 -16.54 11.33 -7.77
C THR A 150 -15.58 10.17 -7.55
N LEU A 151 -15.68 9.51 -6.40
CA LEU A 151 -14.95 8.27 -6.10
C LEU A 151 -15.91 7.09 -6.12
N ARG A 152 -15.62 6.07 -6.93
CA ARG A 152 -16.42 4.83 -7.00
C ARG A 152 -15.57 3.59 -6.87
N ASN A 153 -16.06 2.61 -6.11
CA ASN A 153 -15.40 1.30 -6.02
C ASN A 153 -13.93 1.42 -5.59
N CYS A 154 -13.59 2.39 -4.73
CA CYS A 154 -12.21 2.62 -4.30
C CYS A 154 -11.96 2.00 -2.93
N TYR A 155 -10.71 1.61 -2.68
CA TYR A 155 -10.24 1.09 -1.40
C TYR A 155 -9.14 1.98 -0.84
N ALA A 156 -9.23 2.31 0.44
CA ALA A 156 -8.18 2.99 1.17
C ALA A 156 -7.93 2.30 2.51
N ALA A 157 -6.67 2.01 2.84
CA ALA A 157 -6.34 1.42 4.13
C ALA A 157 -5.10 2.00 4.77
N ASN A 158 -5.10 2.04 6.11
CA ASN A 158 -3.94 2.39 6.92
C ASN A 158 -3.29 3.73 6.52
N CYS A 159 -4.08 4.74 6.15
CA CYS A 159 -3.57 6.09 5.91
C CYS A 159 -3.55 6.89 7.22
N TRP A 160 -2.55 7.77 7.44
CA TRP A 160 -2.43 8.49 8.71
C TRP A 160 -3.51 9.54 8.96
N VAL A 161 -3.70 10.47 8.02
CA VAL A 161 -4.50 11.68 8.29
C VAL A 161 -5.96 11.44 7.96
N SER A 162 -6.22 10.90 6.78
CA SER A 162 -7.54 10.50 6.30
C SER A 162 -7.41 9.53 5.13
N HIS A 163 -8.34 8.60 5.04
CA HIS A 163 -8.49 7.74 3.87
C HIS A 163 -9.12 8.53 2.73
N TYR A 164 -10.24 9.19 3.01
CA TYR A 164 -10.92 10.09 2.08
C TYR A 164 -11.01 11.48 2.69
N ARG A 165 -10.39 12.48 2.06
CA ARG A 165 -10.46 13.88 2.49
C ARG A 165 -10.95 14.70 1.30
N ILE A 166 -12.12 15.32 1.41
CA ILE A 166 -12.84 15.86 0.25
C ILE A 166 -13.52 17.18 0.59
N ALA A 167 -13.68 18.06 -0.40
CA ALA A 167 -14.40 19.33 -0.24
C ALA A 167 -15.79 19.30 -0.88
N GLU A 168 -15.91 18.83 -2.12
CA GLU A 168 -17.18 18.72 -2.83
C GLU A 168 -17.18 17.48 -3.72
N GLY A 169 -18.21 16.63 -3.59
CA GLY A 169 -18.29 15.42 -4.40
C GLY A 169 -19.01 14.23 -3.78
N ILE A 170 -18.79 13.06 -4.38
CA ILE A 170 -19.46 11.80 -4.06
C ILE A 170 -18.42 10.73 -3.73
N ILE A 171 -18.69 9.94 -2.68
CA ILE A 171 -17.98 8.71 -2.32
C ILE A 171 -19.00 7.56 -2.37
N GLU A 172 -18.91 6.70 -3.37
CA GLU A 172 -19.89 5.62 -3.61
C GLU A 172 -19.22 4.25 -3.67
N ASN A 173 -19.75 3.28 -2.92
CA ASN A 173 -19.25 1.91 -2.87
C ASN A 173 -17.74 1.82 -2.57
N CYS A 174 -17.26 2.66 -1.66
CA CYS A 174 -15.85 2.72 -1.26
C CYS A 174 -15.64 2.11 0.12
N VAL A 175 -14.42 1.68 0.40
CA VAL A 175 -14.02 1.14 1.71
C VAL A 175 -12.85 1.90 2.30
N ALA A 176 -12.97 2.31 3.56
CA ALA A 176 -11.83 2.73 4.38
C ALA A 176 -11.58 1.71 5.50
N SER A 177 -10.32 1.34 5.73
CA SER A 177 -9.99 0.38 6.79
C SER A 177 -8.74 0.77 7.58
N VAL A 178 -8.77 0.49 8.88
CA VAL A 178 -7.59 0.53 9.74
C VAL A 178 -7.37 -0.86 10.34
N THR A 179 -6.47 -1.61 9.74
CA THR A 179 -6.01 -2.92 10.24
C THR A 179 -4.67 -2.81 10.96
N ASP A 180 -3.96 -1.71 10.76
CA ASP A 180 -2.63 -1.50 11.32
C ASP A 180 -2.66 -0.62 12.58
N SER A 181 -2.11 -1.16 13.66
CA SER A 181 -2.04 -0.51 14.95
C SER A 181 -0.80 0.37 15.17
N ARG A 182 0.09 0.49 14.18
CA ARG A 182 1.26 1.39 14.24
C ARG A 182 0.83 2.85 14.32
N GLN A 183 1.73 3.70 14.82
CA GLN A 183 1.52 5.16 14.80
C GLN A 183 1.47 5.62 13.33
N TYR A 184 0.84 6.73 12.99
CA TYR A 184 0.77 7.17 11.57
C TYR A 184 0.03 6.25 10.58
N ARG A 185 -0.85 5.36 11.07
CA ARG A 185 -1.66 4.45 10.23
C ARG A 185 -3.15 4.42 10.58
N LYS A 186 -3.59 5.41 11.37
CA LYS A 186 -4.88 5.42 12.09
C LYS A 186 -5.74 6.65 11.77
N GLY A 187 -5.88 6.96 10.49
CA GLY A 187 -6.58 8.14 10.02
C GLY A 187 -8.09 8.07 10.13
N ARG A 188 -8.73 9.16 9.72
CA ARG A 188 -10.19 9.26 9.58
C ARG A 188 -10.67 8.43 8.39
N GLY A 189 -11.92 7.97 8.41
CA GLY A 189 -12.57 7.42 7.22
C GLY A 189 -12.77 8.53 6.18
N VAL A 190 -13.75 9.40 6.44
CA VAL A 190 -14.06 10.59 5.63
C VAL A 190 -13.80 11.86 6.43
N TRP A 191 -13.11 12.84 5.82
CA TRP A 191 -12.97 14.18 6.36
C TRP A 191 -13.40 15.24 5.33
N ALA A 192 -14.57 15.83 5.54
CA ALA A 192 -15.14 16.86 4.68
C ALA A 192 -14.69 18.27 5.08
N TRP A 193 -14.12 19.02 4.13
CA TRP A 193 -13.73 20.43 4.26
C TRP A 193 -14.73 21.35 3.53
N GLU A 194 -14.63 22.67 3.74
CA GLU A 194 -15.41 23.68 3.01
C GLU A 194 -15.13 23.61 1.48
N PRO A 195 -16.12 23.82 0.59
CA PRO A 195 -17.52 24.21 0.84
C PRO A 195 -18.36 23.08 1.45
N GLY A 196 -17.93 21.83 1.29
CA GLY A 196 -18.45 20.71 2.06
C GLY A 196 -19.81 20.24 1.63
N SER A 197 -20.04 20.01 0.33
CA SER A 197 -21.22 19.23 -0.09
C SER A 197 -20.73 17.84 -0.48
N VAL A 198 -20.72 16.92 0.50
CA VAL A 198 -20.20 15.56 0.33
C VAL A 198 -21.31 14.55 0.49
N GLU A 199 -21.49 13.69 -0.51
CA GLU A 199 -22.41 12.56 -0.46
C GLU A 199 -21.61 11.27 -0.27
N VAL A 200 -22.05 10.43 0.68
CA VAL A 200 -21.43 9.14 0.98
C VAL A 200 -22.50 8.06 0.91
N LYS A 201 -22.29 7.05 0.07
CA LYS A 201 -23.32 6.05 -0.22
C LYS A 201 -22.75 4.65 -0.42
N GLY A 202 -23.36 3.65 0.21
CA GLY A 202 -22.99 2.25 -0.03
C GLY A 202 -21.58 1.90 0.45
N CYS A 203 -21.01 2.66 1.38
CA CYS A 203 -19.61 2.52 1.79
C CYS A 203 -19.44 1.63 3.03
N HIS A 204 -18.21 1.19 3.27
CA HIS A 204 -17.81 0.54 4.53
C HIS A 204 -16.61 1.26 5.15
N PHE A 205 -16.76 1.74 6.39
CA PHE A 205 -15.66 2.40 7.13
C PHE A 205 -15.30 1.61 8.38
N HIS A 206 -14.40 0.64 8.21
CA HIS A 206 -13.92 -0.26 9.25
C HIS A 206 -12.71 0.37 9.97
N MET A 207 -12.97 1.31 10.88
CA MET A 207 -11.92 2.12 11.52
C MET A 207 -11.26 1.46 12.74
N ASN A 208 -11.74 0.26 13.12
CA ASN A 208 -11.27 -0.56 14.24
C ASN A 208 -11.07 0.22 15.56
N GLY A 209 -12.02 1.09 15.88
CA GLY A 209 -12.04 1.93 17.09
C GLY A 209 -10.93 2.97 17.17
N HIS A 210 -10.14 3.18 16.11
CA HIS A 210 -8.96 4.05 16.15
C HIS A 210 -9.26 5.52 15.91
N HIS A 211 -10.26 5.83 15.08
CA HIS A 211 -10.62 7.22 14.77
C HIS A 211 -12.07 7.30 14.26
N TYR A 212 -12.58 8.54 14.10
CA TYR A 212 -13.86 8.81 13.47
C TYR A 212 -13.94 8.28 12.03
N SER A 213 -15.03 7.60 11.72
CA SER A 213 -15.47 7.24 10.36
C SER A 213 -15.87 8.48 9.55
N PHE A 214 -16.46 9.50 10.20
CA PHE A 214 -16.82 10.77 9.55
C PHE A 214 -16.39 11.99 10.33
N VAL A 215 -15.81 12.98 9.66
CA VAL A 215 -15.53 14.30 10.24
C VAL A 215 -16.00 15.39 9.29
N ALA A 216 -16.88 16.26 9.77
CA ALA A 216 -17.33 17.44 9.04
C ALA A 216 -16.76 18.71 9.69
N GLY A 217 -16.02 19.49 8.91
CA GLY A 217 -15.46 20.79 9.26
C GLY A 217 -13.95 20.74 9.45
N ALA A 218 -13.29 21.83 9.06
CA ALA A 218 -11.86 22.03 9.22
C ALA A 218 -11.53 23.52 9.25
N ASN A 219 -10.43 23.89 9.93
CA ASN A 219 -9.90 25.27 9.94
C ASN A 219 -10.93 26.37 10.22
N ASP A 220 -11.81 26.15 11.19
CA ASP A 220 -12.90 27.08 11.55
C ASP A 220 -13.99 27.28 10.49
N SER A 221 -13.99 26.45 9.44
CA SER A 221 -15.00 26.47 8.39
C SER A 221 -15.95 25.25 8.45
N PRO A 222 -17.26 25.47 8.17
CA PRO A 222 -18.25 24.40 8.16
C PRO A 222 -18.23 23.58 6.86
N SER A 223 -18.73 22.35 6.94
CA SER A 223 -19.02 21.45 5.82
C SER A 223 -20.25 20.58 6.13
N HIS A 224 -20.75 19.88 5.12
CA HIS A 224 -21.93 19.03 5.17
C HIS A 224 -21.63 17.65 4.58
N ILE A 225 -22.06 16.61 5.27
CA ILE A 225 -22.01 15.24 4.77
C ILE A 225 -23.42 14.67 4.78
N THR A 226 -23.86 14.07 3.67
CA THR A 226 -25.06 13.24 3.62
C THR A 226 -24.64 11.78 3.48
N VAL A 227 -25.17 10.90 4.34
CA VAL A 227 -24.76 9.49 4.42
C VAL A 227 -25.97 8.59 4.22
N ALA A 228 -25.91 7.67 3.26
CA ALA A 228 -26.96 6.69 2.98
C ALA A 228 -26.36 5.29 2.75
N ASP A 229 -27.12 4.24 3.05
CA ASP A 229 -26.73 2.84 2.75
C ASP A 229 -25.31 2.44 3.20
N THR A 230 -24.77 3.08 4.25
CA THR A 230 -23.35 2.97 4.61
C THR A 230 -23.18 2.28 5.96
N GLN A 231 -22.16 1.43 6.06
CA GLN A 231 -21.74 0.79 7.31
C GLN A 231 -20.49 1.47 7.86
N TRP A 232 -20.44 1.77 9.16
CA TRP A 232 -19.25 2.37 9.77
C TRP A 232 -19.01 1.92 11.20
N ASP A 233 -17.78 2.08 11.65
CA ASP A 233 -17.39 1.81 13.03
C ASP A 233 -17.78 3.00 13.93
N ASP A 234 -18.57 2.71 14.96
CA ASP A 234 -19.03 3.67 15.97
C ASP A 234 -18.24 3.61 17.30
N GLY A 235 -17.25 2.73 17.41
CA GLY A 235 -16.46 2.49 18.61
C GLY A 235 -15.63 3.70 19.06
N PHE A 236 -15.20 4.55 18.12
CA PHE A 236 -14.50 5.79 18.44
C PHE A 236 -15.47 6.98 18.55
N HIS A 237 -15.92 7.28 19.77
CA HIS A 237 -16.79 8.43 20.08
C HIS A 237 -18.08 8.47 19.24
N GLY A 238 -18.67 7.31 18.93
CA GLY A 238 -19.85 7.19 18.08
C GLY A 238 -19.51 7.11 16.58
N GLY A 239 -18.25 7.31 16.18
CA GLY A 239 -17.83 7.16 14.78
C GLY A 239 -17.91 8.44 13.96
N TRP A 240 -18.43 9.55 14.49
CA TRP A 240 -18.48 10.82 13.75
C TRP A 240 -18.24 12.08 14.60
N SER A 241 -17.88 13.18 13.93
CA SER A 241 -17.67 14.49 14.56
C SER A 241 -18.13 15.64 13.64
N GLU A 242 -19.01 16.50 14.18
CA GLU A 242 -19.38 17.79 13.59
C GLU A 242 -18.57 18.91 14.25
N ARG A 243 -17.98 19.80 13.46
CA ARG A 243 -17.13 20.91 13.95
C ARG A 243 -17.52 22.23 13.30
N HIS A 244 -17.25 23.35 13.95
CA HIS A 244 -17.36 24.68 13.33
C HIS A 244 -18.73 25.01 12.67
N GLY A 245 -19.82 24.42 13.16
CA GLY A 245 -21.17 24.61 12.60
C GLY A 245 -21.51 23.66 11.44
N SER A 246 -20.65 22.69 11.14
CA SER A 246 -20.89 21.61 10.19
C SER A 246 -22.06 20.72 10.58
N ARG A 247 -22.55 19.93 9.61
CA ARG A 247 -23.62 18.97 9.80
C ARG A 247 -23.36 17.64 9.09
N ILE A 248 -23.70 16.54 9.72
CA ILE A 248 -23.77 15.21 9.13
C ILE A 248 -25.24 14.76 9.16
N LYS A 249 -25.80 14.46 7.99
CA LYS A 249 -27.17 13.99 7.83
C LYS A 249 -27.14 12.51 7.45
N PHE A 250 -27.66 11.67 8.34
CA PHE A 250 -27.86 10.25 8.06
C PHE A 250 -29.25 10.02 7.46
N GLU A 251 -29.30 9.34 6.32
CA GLU A 251 -30.51 8.87 5.65
C GLU A 251 -30.75 7.38 5.94
N ASP A 252 -31.63 6.73 5.18
CA ASP A 252 -31.98 5.32 5.38
C ASP A 252 -30.83 4.37 4.95
N GLY A 253 -30.90 3.12 5.40
CA GLY A 253 -29.98 2.04 4.99
C GLY A 253 -28.64 1.96 5.73
N ASN A 254 -28.41 2.87 6.66
CA ASN A 254 -27.19 2.98 7.45
C ASN A 254 -27.08 1.94 8.58
N GLY A 255 -25.85 1.55 8.95
CA GLY A 255 -25.59 0.60 10.05
C GLY A 255 -24.16 0.66 10.59
N ASN A 256 -23.84 -0.26 11.51
CA ASN A 256 -22.57 -0.28 12.24
C ASN A 256 -21.81 -1.61 12.15
N ASP A 257 -21.98 -2.34 11.05
CA ASP A 257 -21.27 -3.58 10.75
C ASP A 257 -20.39 -3.42 9.49
N PRO A 258 -19.39 -2.51 9.50
CA PRO A 258 -18.53 -2.28 8.36
C PRO A 258 -17.68 -3.52 8.06
N GLN A 259 -17.47 -3.78 6.78
CA GLN A 259 -16.67 -4.91 6.32
C GLN A 259 -15.39 -4.36 5.68
N ASN A 260 -14.26 -4.98 6.01
CA ASN A 260 -13.00 -4.69 5.35
C ASN A 260 -12.86 -5.58 4.10
N VAL A 261 -13.54 -5.22 3.03
CA VAL A 261 -13.51 -5.96 1.76
C VAL A 261 -13.16 -4.99 0.65
N ILE A 262 -12.19 -5.35 -0.19
CA ILE A 262 -11.86 -4.59 -1.38
C ILE A 262 -13.08 -4.62 -2.31
N PRO A 263 -13.61 -3.46 -2.78
CA PRO A 263 -14.78 -3.44 -3.65
C PRO A 263 -14.59 -4.30 -4.91
N GLU A 264 -15.68 -4.87 -5.41
CA GLU A 264 -15.65 -5.66 -6.66
C GLU A 264 -15.01 -4.85 -7.80
N GLY A 265 -14.01 -5.44 -8.45
CA GLY A 265 -13.25 -4.83 -9.54
C GLY A 265 -12.19 -3.81 -9.10
N CYS A 266 -12.14 -3.40 -7.84
CA CYS A 266 -11.02 -2.62 -7.32
C CYS A 266 -9.78 -3.53 -7.24
N PRO A 267 -8.61 -3.11 -7.75
CA PRO A 267 -7.43 -3.96 -7.74
C PRO A 267 -6.97 -4.24 -6.30
N ALA A 268 -6.69 -5.50 -5.99
CA ALA A 268 -6.08 -5.92 -4.73
C ALA A 268 -4.55 -5.98 -4.82
N SER A 269 -4.01 -6.23 -6.02
CA SER A 269 -2.57 -6.24 -6.29
C SER A 269 -2.23 -5.76 -7.71
N ILE A 270 -0.94 -5.79 -8.05
CA ILE A 270 -0.48 -5.39 -9.40
C ILE A 270 -1.04 -6.30 -10.51
N VAL A 271 -1.34 -7.58 -10.20
CA VAL A 271 -1.88 -8.51 -11.19
C VAL A 271 -3.33 -8.21 -11.54
N ASP A 272 -4.07 -7.50 -10.69
CA ASP A 272 -5.43 -7.03 -11.03
C ASP A 272 -5.41 -5.81 -11.95
N VAL A 273 -4.32 -5.04 -11.90
CA VAL A 273 -4.17 -3.79 -12.66
C VAL A 273 -3.71 -4.05 -14.09
N LEU A 274 -2.65 -4.83 -14.24
CA LEU A 274 -1.89 -4.89 -15.48
C LEU A 274 -2.44 -5.97 -16.43
N PRO A 275 -2.50 -5.71 -17.75
CA PRO A 275 -2.88 -6.72 -18.72
C PRO A 275 -1.77 -7.78 -18.90
N GLY A 276 -2.12 -8.88 -19.55
CA GLY A 276 -1.14 -9.90 -19.98
C GLY A 276 -0.54 -10.72 -18.84
N GLU A 277 0.65 -11.23 -19.10
CA GLU A 277 1.45 -12.00 -18.14
C GLU A 277 2.17 -11.06 -17.17
N VAL A 278 1.90 -11.22 -15.88
CA VAL A 278 2.43 -10.37 -14.82
C VAL A 278 2.61 -11.21 -13.57
N GLY A 279 3.62 -10.89 -12.76
CA GLY A 279 3.73 -11.43 -11.43
C GLY A 279 4.43 -10.48 -10.47
N ASP A 280 4.20 -10.72 -9.19
CA ASP A 280 4.76 -10.00 -8.08
C ASP A 280 5.25 -10.98 -7.03
N ILE A 281 6.38 -10.64 -6.41
CA ILE A 281 6.85 -11.37 -5.24
C ILE A 281 7.61 -10.43 -4.32
N SER A 282 7.32 -10.51 -3.03
CA SER A 282 8.07 -9.81 -1.99
C SER A 282 8.36 -10.73 -0.81
N ILE A 283 9.57 -10.63 -0.30
CA ILE A 283 10.05 -11.26 0.92
C ILE A 283 10.80 -10.19 1.71
N ARG A 284 10.61 -10.17 3.03
CA ARG A 284 11.31 -9.24 3.91
C ARG A 284 12.41 -9.94 4.68
N ASN A 285 13.36 -9.14 5.15
CA ASN A 285 14.31 -9.61 6.14
C ASN A 285 13.52 -10.14 7.34
N GLN A 286 13.85 -11.36 7.75
CA GLN A 286 13.09 -12.06 8.79
C GLN A 286 14.04 -12.84 9.70
N VAL A 287 13.55 -13.14 10.88
CA VAL A 287 14.20 -14.03 11.83
C VAL A 287 13.40 -15.33 11.83
N SER A 288 14.09 -16.47 11.77
CA SER A 288 13.48 -17.80 11.64
C SER A 288 14.28 -18.83 12.43
N THR A 289 13.69 -19.98 12.73
CA THR A 289 14.41 -21.17 13.21
C THR A 289 15.15 -21.90 12.09
N GLY A 290 14.90 -21.52 10.83
CA GLY A 290 15.49 -22.14 9.63
C GLY A 290 14.61 -23.23 9.01
N GLU A 291 13.50 -23.58 9.65
CA GLU A 291 12.55 -24.58 9.16
C GLU A 291 11.57 -23.99 8.12
N THR A 292 11.33 -22.68 8.16
CA THR A 292 10.39 -22.01 7.26
C THR A 292 10.88 -20.63 6.85
N VAL A 293 10.40 -20.17 5.70
CA VAL A 293 10.50 -18.79 5.23
C VAL A 293 9.11 -18.25 4.94
N VAL A 294 8.82 -17.04 5.41
CA VAL A 294 7.58 -16.33 5.10
C VAL A 294 7.80 -15.41 3.90
N VAL A 295 7.00 -15.60 2.86
CA VAL A 295 6.89 -14.75 1.69
C VAL A 295 5.75 -13.77 1.93
N GLU A 296 6.07 -12.48 1.92
CA GLU A 296 5.10 -11.44 2.27
C GLU A 296 3.96 -11.38 1.26
N ARG A 297 4.29 -11.42 -0.03
CA ARG A 297 3.31 -11.42 -1.11
C ARG A 297 3.81 -12.23 -2.29
N ALA A 298 2.90 -12.98 -2.91
CA ALA A 298 3.14 -13.63 -4.18
C ALA A 298 1.87 -13.60 -5.04
N ALA A 299 2.01 -13.25 -6.31
CA ALA A 299 0.92 -13.26 -7.27
C ALA A 299 1.46 -13.50 -8.67
N HIS A 300 0.71 -14.22 -9.50
CA HIS A 300 1.01 -14.38 -10.91
C HIS A 300 -0.26 -14.62 -11.70
N LYS A 301 -0.29 -14.18 -12.96
CA LYS A 301 -1.30 -14.54 -13.95
C LYS A 301 -0.65 -14.56 -15.34
N PRO A 302 -1.22 -15.30 -16.31
CA PRO A 302 -2.50 -15.99 -16.26
C PRO A 302 -2.46 -17.39 -15.64
N ASP A 303 -1.28 -18.00 -15.56
CA ASP A 303 -1.14 -19.41 -15.21
C ASP A 303 -0.99 -19.62 -13.70
N ASP A 304 -1.30 -20.84 -13.26
CA ASP A 304 -1.07 -21.29 -11.89
C ASP A 304 0.44 -21.37 -11.61
N PHE A 305 0.83 -21.17 -10.35
CA PHE A 305 2.25 -21.05 -9.98
C PHE A 305 2.54 -21.64 -8.60
N VAL A 306 3.83 -21.73 -8.28
CA VAL A 306 4.34 -22.03 -6.94
C VAL A 306 5.43 -21.02 -6.57
N VAL A 307 5.61 -20.80 -5.27
CA VAL A 307 6.73 -20.03 -4.75
C VAL A 307 7.83 -20.97 -4.30
N VAL A 308 9.03 -20.83 -4.86
CA VAL A 308 10.20 -21.64 -4.53
C VAL A 308 11.21 -20.80 -3.76
N ILE A 309 11.72 -21.32 -2.65
CA ILE A 309 12.77 -20.69 -1.86
C ILE A 309 14.11 -21.30 -2.25
N HIS A 310 15.05 -20.44 -2.62
CA HIS A 310 16.42 -20.80 -2.92
C HIS A 310 17.36 -20.28 -1.83
N ASP A 311 18.39 -21.06 -1.52
CA ASP A 311 19.45 -20.67 -0.60
C ASP A 311 20.48 -19.72 -1.26
N GLU A 312 21.54 -19.34 -0.54
CA GLU A 312 22.57 -18.45 -1.08
C GLU A 312 23.41 -19.07 -2.21
N SER A 313 23.41 -20.40 -2.33
CA SER A 313 24.07 -21.14 -3.42
C SER A 313 23.19 -21.19 -4.68
N GLY A 314 21.91 -20.84 -4.54
CA GLY A 314 20.90 -20.92 -5.60
C GLY A 314 20.25 -22.29 -5.70
N ASP A 315 20.40 -23.15 -4.70
CA ASP A 315 19.73 -24.45 -4.64
C ASP A 315 18.31 -24.26 -4.09
N ALA A 316 17.32 -24.90 -4.71
CA ALA A 316 15.95 -24.91 -4.19
C ALA A 316 15.89 -25.74 -2.91
N ILE A 317 15.38 -25.13 -1.84
CA ILE A 317 15.33 -25.70 -0.48
C ILE A 317 13.92 -25.71 0.09
N GLY A 318 12.90 -25.44 -0.72
CA GLY A 318 11.49 -25.49 -0.31
C GLY A 318 10.58 -24.86 -1.35
N HIS A 319 9.31 -25.26 -1.38
CA HIS A 319 8.31 -24.64 -2.23
C HIS A 319 6.92 -24.68 -1.59
N SER A 320 6.03 -23.79 -2.04
CA SER A 320 4.63 -23.76 -1.63
C SER A 320 3.80 -24.85 -2.31
N ASP A 321 2.58 -25.05 -1.82
CA ASP A 321 1.52 -25.67 -2.62
C ASP A 321 1.21 -24.82 -3.87
N PRO A 322 0.61 -25.40 -4.93
CA PRO A 322 0.07 -24.67 -6.07
C PRO A 322 -0.87 -23.54 -5.69
N ILE A 323 -0.73 -22.41 -6.38
CA ILE A 323 -1.55 -21.21 -6.25
C ILE A 323 -2.23 -20.95 -7.61
N GLU A 324 -3.53 -20.66 -7.58
CA GLU A 324 -4.30 -20.41 -8.80
C GLU A 324 -3.86 -19.10 -9.49
N GLY A 325 -3.80 -19.12 -10.82
CA GLY A 325 -3.49 -17.94 -11.62
C GLY A 325 -4.47 -16.79 -11.39
N GLY A 326 -3.94 -15.61 -11.09
CA GLY A 326 -4.71 -14.43 -10.69
C GLY A 326 -4.97 -14.32 -9.19
N GLU A 327 -4.66 -15.34 -8.39
CA GLU A 327 -4.69 -15.24 -6.93
C GLU A 327 -3.48 -14.43 -6.41
N THR A 328 -3.72 -13.65 -5.36
CA THR A 328 -2.65 -13.00 -4.58
C THR A 328 -2.63 -13.61 -3.19
N CYS A 329 -1.50 -14.22 -2.82
CA CYS A 329 -1.26 -14.74 -1.48
C CYS A 329 -0.48 -13.73 -0.66
N GLU A 330 -0.85 -13.57 0.61
CA GLU A 330 -0.12 -12.76 1.59
C GLU A 330 0.36 -13.63 2.75
N ASN A 331 1.55 -13.33 3.28
CA ASN A 331 2.18 -14.04 4.42
C ASN A 331 2.24 -15.57 4.23
N LEU A 332 2.63 -16.01 3.04
CA LEU A 332 2.77 -17.42 2.68
C LEU A 332 3.98 -18.04 3.39
N THR A 333 3.75 -18.97 4.30
CA THR A 333 4.81 -19.75 4.95
C THR A 333 5.22 -20.93 4.08
N VAL A 334 6.50 -20.97 3.68
CA VAL A 334 7.10 -22.06 2.91
C VAL A 334 8.01 -22.88 3.82
N ALA A 335 7.76 -24.19 3.91
CA ALA A 335 8.60 -25.12 4.65
C ALA A 335 9.88 -25.43 3.88
N LEU A 336 10.99 -25.61 4.62
CA LEU A 336 12.31 -25.84 4.05
C LEU A 336 12.79 -27.27 4.25
N ASP A 337 13.34 -27.88 3.20
CA ASP A 337 13.99 -29.19 3.20
C ASP A 337 15.19 -29.19 2.22
N PRO A 338 16.45 -29.15 2.72
CA PRO A 338 16.81 -29.11 4.14
C PRO A 338 16.55 -27.74 4.80
N PRO A 339 16.38 -27.69 6.14
CA PRO A 339 16.35 -26.44 6.89
C PRO A 339 17.64 -25.61 6.74
N LEU A 340 17.54 -24.30 6.89
CA LEU A 340 18.69 -23.39 6.94
C LEU A 340 19.49 -23.61 8.23
N ALA A 341 20.75 -24.01 8.10
CA ALA A 341 21.62 -24.24 9.25
C ALA A 341 22.24 -22.94 9.82
N GLU A 342 22.30 -21.87 9.02
CA GLU A 342 22.92 -20.60 9.39
C GLU A 342 22.22 -19.41 8.72
N SER A 343 22.42 -18.23 9.30
CA SER A 343 21.87 -16.97 8.77
C SER A 343 22.44 -16.69 7.38
N GLN A 344 21.57 -16.48 6.39
CA GLN A 344 21.98 -16.26 5.01
C GLN A 344 20.96 -15.43 4.24
N THR A 345 21.22 -15.21 2.95
CA THR A 345 20.23 -14.63 2.03
C THR A 345 19.42 -15.75 1.41
N ALA A 346 18.09 -15.65 1.49
CA ALA A 346 17.18 -16.53 0.77
C ALA A 346 16.53 -15.77 -0.38
N THR A 347 16.31 -16.45 -1.50
CA THR A 347 15.63 -15.90 -2.68
C THR A 347 14.31 -16.61 -2.89
N ALA A 348 13.20 -15.88 -2.78
CA ALA A 348 11.90 -16.38 -3.21
C ALA A 348 11.74 -16.14 -4.71
N MET A 349 11.27 -17.14 -5.46
CA MET A 349 11.09 -17.08 -6.91
C MET A 349 9.77 -17.73 -7.32
N LEU A 350 9.11 -17.19 -8.35
CA LEU A 350 7.92 -17.80 -8.93
C LEU A 350 8.30 -18.84 -9.99
N HIS A 351 7.66 -20.01 -9.94
CA HIS A 351 7.82 -21.08 -10.91
C HIS A 351 6.46 -21.54 -11.44
N TYR A 352 6.42 -21.99 -12.70
CA TYR A 352 5.25 -22.71 -13.21
C TYR A 352 5.14 -24.06 -12.51
N ILE A 353 3.93 -24.62 -12.49
CA ILE A 353 3.72 -25.99 -12.02
C ILE A 353 4.03 -26.97 -13.16
N ASP A 354 4.71 -28.06 -12.85
CA ASP A 354 5.03 -29.11 -13.82
C ASP A 354 3.95 -30.21 -13.89
N ASP A 355 4.16 -31.22 -14.75
CA ASP A 355 3.21 -32.32 -14.95
C ASP A 355 3.04 -33.22 -13.69
N GLU A 356 3.96 -33.16 -12.73
CA GLU A 356 3.93 -33.91 -11.47
C GLU A 356 3.32 -33.09 -10.32
N ASN A 357 2.84 -31.87 -10.62
CA ASN A 357 2.32 -30.91 -9.66
C ASN A 357 3.40 -30.45 -8.65
N ASP A 358 4.65 -30.41 -9.11
CA ASP A 358 5.84 -29.86 -8.47
C ASP A 358 6.25 -28.55 -9.19
N PHE A 359 7.39 -27.95 -8.83
CA PHE A 359 7.89 -26.73 -9.48
C PHE A 359 8.67 -27.03 -10.78
N GLY A 360 8.28 -26.34 -11.85
CA GLY A 360 8.90 -26.37 -13.17
C GLY A 360 9.90 -25.23 -13.40
N GLU A 361 9.89 -24.69 -14.61
CA GLU A 361 10.75 -23.56 -14.97
C GLU A 361 10.37 -22.27 -14.22
N SER A 362 11.35 -21.42 -13.96
CA SER A 362 11.13 -20.09 -13.36
C SER A 362 10.25 -19.25 -14.28
N ILE A 363 9.25 -18.59 -13.72
CA ILE A 363 8.42 -17.62 -14.44
C ILE A 363 9.26 -16.36 -14.70
N ARG A 364 9.20 -15.85 -15.94
CA ARG A 364 9.99 -14.70 -16.37
C ARG A 364 9.12 -13.64 -17.03
N VAL A 365 9.33 -12.38 -16.67
CA VAL A 365 8.73 -11.24 -17.34
C VAL A 365 9.86 -10.36 -17.88
N ASN A 366 9.78 -10.01 -19.17
CA ASN A 366 10.84 -9.30 -19.88
C ASN A 366 12.21 -10.00 -19.77
N ASP A 367 12.22 -11.32 -19.94
CA ASP A 367 13.39 -12.20 -19.83
C ASP A 367 14.06 -12.25 -18.44
N GLU A 368 13.49 -11.64 -17.40
CA GLU A 368 14.00 -11.66 -16.03
C GLU A 368 13.11 -12.53 -15.13
N PRO A 369 13.67 -13.36 -14.24
CA PRO A 369 12.88 -14.17 -13.32
C PRO A 369 12.15 -13.28 -12.31
N ILE A 370 10.92 -13.65 -11.98
CA ILE A 370 10.18 -12.97 -10.91
C ILE A 370 10.68 -13.48 -9.57
N GLN A 371 11.56 -12.71 -8.93
CA GLN A 371 12.21 -13.10 -7.69
C GLN A 371 12.44 -11.90 -6.76
N ASN A 372 12.55 -12.18 -5.47
CA ASN A 372 12.97 -11.23 -4.46
C ASN A 372 13.83 -11.93 -3.40
N ALA A 373 14.82 -11.21 -2.86
CA ALA A 373 15.78 -11.77 -1.93
C ALA A 373 15.78 -10.99 -0.62
N ALA A 374 15.94 -11.72 0.49
CA ALA A 374 15.99 -11.15 1.82
C ALA A 374 16.95 -11.90 2.73
N SER A 375 17.43 -11.22 3.76
CA SER A 375 18.22 -11.85 4.81
C SER A 375 17.31 -12.62 5.77
N VAL A 376 17.58 -13.91 5.92
CA VAL A 376 16.96 -14.78 6.92
C VAL A 376 17.97 -14.99 8.04
N THR A 377 17.68 -14.41 9.21
CA THR A 377 18.53 -14.56 10.40
C THR A 377 18.07 -15.77 11.20
N ILE A 378 18.94 -16.76 11.36
CA ILE A 378 18.64 -17.99 12.08
C ILE A 378 18.84 -17.80 13.59
N CYS A 379 17.80 -18.09 14.37
CA CYS A 379 17.89 -18.22 15.82
C CYS A 379 18.25 -19.65 16.19
N THR A 380 19.47 -19.87 16.69
CA THR A 380 19.85 -21.13 17.34
C THR A 380 19.76 -20.99 18.86
N GLU A 381 19.48 -22.08 19.57
CA GLU A 381 19.41 -22.06 21.05
C GLU A 381 20.78 -21.78 21.71
N ASP A 382 21.87 -21.97 20.98
CA ASP A 382 23.24 -21.91 21.50
C ASP A 382 23.92 -20.55 21.31
N GLU A 383 23.38 -19.65 20.47
CA GLU A 383 23.95 -18.32 20.23
C GLU A 383 22.98 -17.19 20.64
N PRO A 384 23.49 -16.08 21.22
CA PRO A 384 22.67 -14.91 21.47
C PRO A 384 22.01 -14.45 20.16
N SER A 385 20.69 -14.39 20.15
CA SER A 385 19.89 -14.01 18.99
C SER A 385 18.68 -13.17 19.43
N VAL A 386 17.96 -12.58 18.48
CA VAL A 386 16.78 -11.75 18.79
C VAL A 386 15.74 -12.56 19.56
N CYS A 387 15.63 -13.86 19.29
CA CYS A 387 14.73 -14.78 19.96
C CYS A 387 14.93 -14.84 21.49
N GLY A 388 16.17 -14.69 21.96
CA GLY A 388 16.48 -14.63 23.40
C GLY A 388 15.87 -13.43 24.13
N TYR A 389 15.37 -12.45 23.38
CA TYR A 389 14.76 -11.22 23.89
C TYR A 389 13.26 -11.13 23.59
N THR A 390 12.64 -12.21 23.12
CA THR A 390 11.19 -12.25 22.86
C THR A 390 10.39 -12.72 24.07
N ASN A 391 9.11 -12.36 24.11
CA ASN A 391 8.15 -12.88 25.09
C ASN A 391 7.50 -14.20 24.62
N GLU A 392 6.45 -14.65 25.32
CA GLU A 392 5.71 -15.87 24.96
C GLU A 392 4.98 -15.79 23.62
N ASP A 393 4.69 -14.59 23.14
CA ASP A 393 4.08 -14.31 21.84
C ASP A 393 5.13 -14.07 20.74
N ASN A 394 6.41 -14.38 21.02
CA ASN A 394 7.55 -14.14 20.14
C ASN A 394 7.78 -12.66 19.75
N VAL A 395 7.22 -11.71 20.50
CA VAL A 395 7.44 -10.27 20.25
C VAL A 395 8.55 -9.75 21.15
N VAL A 396 9.44 -8.92 20.61
CA VAL A 396 10.38 -8.16 21.44
C VAL A 396 9.63 -7.01 22.11
N ASP A 397 9.32 -7.16 23.39
CA ASP A 397 8.69 -6.11 24.18
C ASP A 397 9.72 -5.20 24.86
N THR A 398 9.27 -4.22 25.63
CA THR A 398 10.19 -3.31 26.36
C THR A 398 11.05 -4.04 27.38
N SER A 399 10.63 -5.19 27.90
CA SER A 399 11.45 -6.00 28.80
C SER A 399 12.57 -6.70 28.04
N GLY A 400 12.26 -7.30 26.89
CA GLY A 400 13.23 -7.87 25.96
C GLY A 400 14.29 -6.87 25.51
N LEU A 401 13.86 -5.69 25.06
CA LEU A 401 14.79 -4.61 24.68
C LEU A 401 15.70 -4.18 25.84
N ARG A 402 15.18 -4.10 27.06
CA ARG A 402 16.00 -3.73 28.23
C ARG A 402 17.07 -4.77 28.51
N THR A 403 16.71 -6.05 28.46
CA THR A 403 17.65 -7.16 28.63
C THR A 403 18.75 -7.07 27.56
N ALA A 404 18.40 -6.87 26.28
CA ALA A 404 19.40 -6.72 25.23
C ALA A 404 20.33 -5.52 25.43
N ILE A 405 19.82 -4.39 25.92
CA ILE A 405 20.66 -3.22 26.24
C ILE A 405 21.64 -3.55 27.36
N ASP A 406 21.23 -4.31 28.37
CA ASP A 406 22.08 -4.71 29.48
C ASP A 406 23.15 -5.72 29.05
N ASP A 407 22.78 -6.72 28.24
CA ASP A 407 23.70 -7.71 27.67
C ASP A 407 24.73 -7.05 26.73
N TRP A 408 24.31 -6.08 25.92
CA TRP A 408 25.22 -5.27 25.10
C TRP A 408 26.19 -4.46 25.94
N ARG A 409 25.72 -3.86 27.06
CA ARG A 409 26.59 -3.11 27.98
C ARG A 409 27.61 -4.01 28.68
N ASN A 410 27.25 -5.26 28.93
CA ASN A 410 28.13 -6.26 29.52
C ASN A 410 29.10 -6.87 28.50
N GLY A 411 28.85 -6.67 27.20
CA GLY A 411 29.64 -7.24 26.12
C GLY A 411 29.24 -8.67 25.75
N ASP A 412 28.07 -9.13 26.20
CA ASP A 412 27.52 -10.46 25.91
C ASP A 412 26.93 -10.52 24.49
N ILE A 413 26.51 -9.38 23.95
CA ILE A 413 26.11 -9.22 22.56
C ILE A 413 26.80 -8.04 21.89
N ASP A 414 26.91 -8.08 20.56
CA ASP A 414 27.45 -6.99 19.78
C ASP A 414 26.41 -5.90 19.44
N SER A 415 26.86 -4.83 18.79
CA SER A 415 25.98 -3.72 18.41
C SER A 415 25.06 -4.06 17.24
N SER A 416 25.36 -5.12 16.47
CA SER A 416 24.55 -5.56 15.33
C SER A 416 23.29 -6.26 15.85
N LEU A 417 23.46 -7.21 16.79
CA LEU A 417 22.33 -7.89 17.42
C LEU A 417 21.44 -6.92 18.20
N LEU A 418 22.02 -5.95 18.93
CA LEU A 418 21.23 -4.93 19.62
C LEU A 418 20.36 -4.12 18.65
N ARG A 419 20.87 -3.79 17.46
CA ARG A 419 20.07 -3.06 16.44
C ARG A 419 18.90 -3.90 15.96
N ASN A 420 19.12 -5.18 15.68
CA ASN A 420 18.04 -6.09 15.28
C ASN A 420 16.95 -6.16 16.36
N VAL A 421 17.33 -6.29 17.64
CA VAL A 421 16.36 -6.27 18.76
C VAL A 421 15.59 -4.95 18.82
N ILE A 422 16.24 -3.81 18.58
CA ILE A 422 15.58 -2.50 18.54
C ILE A 422 14.58 -2.42 17.38
N ASP A 423 14.91 -2.98 16.22
CA ASP A 423 14.06 -2.93 15.04
C ASP A 423 12.80 -3.79 15.22
N TYR A 424 12.95 -5.01 15.76
CA TYR A 424 11.79 -5.86 16.15
C TYR A 424 10.95 -5.23 17.26
N TRP A 425 11.59 -4.60 18.24
CA TRP A 425 10.86 -3.89 19.29
C TRP A 425 10.03 -2.71 18.73
N ARG A 426 10.53 -2.04 17.69
CA ARG A 426 9.82 -0.94 17.02
C ARG A 426 8.68 -1.44 16.16
N SER A 427 8.87 -2.52 15.42
CA SER A 427 7.84 -3.04 14.52
C SER A 427 6.69 -3.69 15.27
N ARG A 428 6.99 -4.33 16.42
CA ARG A 428 6.07 -5.21 17.18
C ARG A 428 5.64 -6.46 16.43
N ASP A 429 6.37 -6.82 15.38
CA ASP A 429 6.10 -8.04 14.65
C ASP A 429 6.59 -9.25 15.48
N PRO A 430 5.81 -10.34 15.55
CA PRO A 430 6.28 -11.57 16.16
C PRO A 430 7.42 -12.18 15.34
N ILE A 431 8.33 -12.86 16.04
CA ILE A 431 9.33 -13.72 15.41
C ILE A 431 8.68 -15.09 15.15
N GLU A 432 8.67 -15.53 13.90
CA GLU A 432 8.15 -16.86 13.55
C GLU A 432 9.11 -17.94 14.09
N LYS A 433 8.56 -18.89 14.86
CA LYS A 433 9.29 -19.99 15.51
C LYS A 433 9.06 -21.31 14.80
#